data_AF-A0A7D5VWC3-F1
#
_entry.id   AF-A0A7D5VWC3-F1
#
_cell.length_a   1.000
_cell.length_b   1.000
_cell.length_c   1.000
_cell.angle_alpha   90.00
_cell.angle_beta   90.00
_cell.angle_gamma   90.00
#
_symmetry.space_group_name_H-M   'P 1'
#
loop_
_entity.id
_entity.type
_entity.pdbx_description
1 polymer ?
#
loop_
_entity_poly.entity_id
_entity_poly.type
_entity_poly.pdbx_seq_one_letter_code
_entity_poly.pdbx_strand_id
1 'polypeptide(L)'
;MQMHIARRLSEAIGSWLHMEFCCYRAGLFSESSLKAAVGQVLSSFPILVKGERVHSDFPHELLNSGAQSGRKREVDFALVLAGKGLPKRKAQIAVETKWAGSSHCTPSKMFQDFLRLAEIKRGDPDTVCIFVLAGAHREVSKLLSGMPFTASGKLNTGIGSSGKEKRLKPIPTNLVHRNCFSEPIKNLSAVGFTIPESFVCQSYGLHPLQTAGGTVDFQAIAWEVKYVSDANLNVTVW
;
A
#
# COMPACT_ATOMS: atom_id res chain seq x y z
N MET A 1 16.04 8.22 18.32
CA MET A 1 14.97 7.29 17.89
C MET A 1 14.72 7.51 16.40
N GLN A 2 15.06 6.54 15.55
CA GLN A 2 14.83 6.66 14.11
C GLN A 2 13.34 6.44 13.82
N MET A 3 12.68 7.42 13.21
CA MET A 3 11.27 7.30 12.83
C MET A 3 11.13 6.27 11.70
N HIS A 4 10.12 5.41 11.80
CA HIS A 4 9.85 4.39 10.79
C HIS A 4 9.40 5.00 9.45
N ILE A 5 9.81 4.43 8.32
CA ILE A 5 9.55 4.95 6.96
C ILE A 5 8.05 5.12 6.70
N ALA A 6 7.24 4.09 6.97
CA ALA A 6 5.79 4.15 6.79
C ALA A 6 5.13 5.20 7.72
N ARG A 7 5.61 5.35 8.95
CA ARG A 7 5.12 6.39 9.87
C ARG A 7 5.45 7.79 9.36
N ARG A 8 6.67 7.99 8.87
CA ARG A 8 7.09 9.27 8.29
C ARG A 8 6.25 9.63 7.07
N LEU A 9 5.90 8.65 6.24
CA LEU A 9 4.98 8.86 5.11
C LEU A 9 3.59 9.28 5.59
N SER A 10 2.94 8.53 6.49
CA SER A 10 1.60 8.89 6.95
C SER A 10 1.56 10.23 7.68
N GLU A 11 2.54 10.53 8.54
CA GLU A 11 2.64 11.82 9.24
C GLU A 11 2.85 12.99 8.28
N ALA A 12 3.80 12.88 7.35
CA ALA A 12 4.10 13.97 6.42
C ALA A 12 2.95 14.21 5.42
N ILE A 13 2.36 13.15 4.87
CA ILE A 13 1.23 13.27 3.93
C ILE A 13 -0.01 13.81 4.64
N GLY A 14 -0.32 13.29 5.84
CA GLY A 14 -1.44 13.80 6.64
C GLY A 14 -1.27 15.28 6.98
N SER A 15 -0.06 15.68 7.38
CA SER A 15 0.25 17.09 7.69
C SER A 15 0.17 17.97 6.44
N TRP A 16 0.62 17.49 5.29
CA TRP A 16 0.49 18.20 4.02
C TRP A 16 -0.98 18.40 3.63
N LEU A 17 -1.81 17.36 3.74
CA LEU A 17 -3.25 17.46 3.50
C LEU A 17 -3.90 18.48 4.45
N HIS A 18 -3.52 18.47 5.72
CA HIS A 18 -4.04 19.42 6.70
C HIS A 18 -3.62 20.87 6.36
N MET A 19 -2.35 21.08 5.98
CA MET A 19 -1.85 22.39 5.55
C MET A 19 -2.64 22.91 4.34
N GLU A 20 -2.75 22.12 3.28
CA GLU A 20 -3.48 22.52 2.07
C GLU A 20 -4.97 22.79 2.37
N PHE A 21 -5.58 22.01 3.28
CA PHE A 21 -6.93 22.26 3.75
C PHE A 21 -7.06 23.61 4.46
N CYS A 22 -6.16 23.93 5.40
CA CYS A 22 -6.12 25.23 6.09
C CYS A 22 -5.87 26.40 5.15
N CYS A 23 -5.21 26.16 4.01
CA CYS A 23 -5.03 27.14 2.93
C CYS A 23 -6.23 27.21 1.97
N TYR A 24 -7.37 26.60 2.30
CA TYR A 24 -8.59 26.55 1.50
C TYR A 24 -8.41 25.89 0.11
N ARG A 25 -7.48 24.94 -0.01
CA ARG A 25 -7.16 24.22 -1.26
C ARG A 25 -7.71 22.80 -1.32
N ALA A 26 -8.67 22.46 -0.47
CA ALA A 26 -9.27 21.13 -0.41
C ALA A 26 -9.87 20.68 -1.77
N GLY A 27 -10.38 21.61 -2.57
CA GLY A 27 -10.91 21.33 -3.91
C GLY A 27 -9.86 20.87 -4.93
N LEU A 28 -8.57 20.99 -4.62
CA LEU A 28 -7.47 20.50 -5.48
C LEU A 28 -7.07 19.05 -5.15
N PHE A 29 -7.63 18.48 -4.09
CA PHE A 29 -7.28 17.13 -3.69
C PHE A 29 -7.79 16.07 -4.67
N SER A 30 -6.88 15.18 -5.06
CA SER A 30 -7.09 14.09 -6.00
C SER A 30 -6.04 13.01 -5.78
N GLU A 31 -6.19 11.88 -6.48
CA GLU A 31 -5.15 10.86 -6.54
C GLU A 31 -3.83 11.43 -7.08
N SER A 32 -3.88 12.35 -8.05
CA SER A 32 -2.68 12.99 -8.60
C SER A 32 -1.98 13.89 -7.59
N SER A 33 -2.73 14.66 -6.79
CA SER A 33 -2.14 15.50 -5.75
C SER A 33 -1.54 14.65 -4.62
N LEU A 34 -2.18 13.53 -4.26
CA LEU A 34 -1.62 12.56 -3.32
C LEU A 34 -0.29 11.99 -3.83
N LYS A 35 -0.25 11.55 -5.09
CA LYS A 35 0.98 11.06 -5.73
C LYS A 35 2.11 12.11 -5.68
N ALA A 36 1.81 13.37 -5.98
CA ALA A 36 2.78 14.45 -5.87
C ALA A 36 3.34 14.60 -4.44
N ALA A 37 2.47 14.61 -3.42
CA ALA A 37 2.87 14.70 -2.02
C ALA A 37 3.73 13.50 -1.59
N VAL A 38 3.33 12.27 -1.95
CA VAL A 38 4.11 11.05 -1.67
C VAL A 38 5.49 11.13 -2.30
N GLY A 39 5.58 11.51 -3.58
CA GLY A 39 6.86 11.66 -4.29
C GLY A 39 7.80 12.69 -3.64
N GLN A 40 7.26 13.82 -3.19
CA GLN A 40 8.02 14.84 -2.45
C GLN A 40 8.55 14.29 -1.12
N VAL A 41 7.69 13.62 -0.35
CA VAL A 41 8.07 13.03 0.93
C VAL A 41 9.14 11.97 0.74
N LEU A 42 8.97 11.03 -0.20
CA LEU A 42 9.96 10.00 -0.50
C LEU A 42 11.31 10.59 -0.95
N SER A 43 11.28 11.69 -1.70
CA SER A 43 12.50 12.37 -2.17
C SER A 43 13.28 13.03 -1.03
N SER A 44 12.67 13.19 0.16
CA SER A 44 13.32 13.69 1.37
C SER A 44 13.97 12.61 2.24
N PHE A 45 13.87 11.34 1.85
CA PHE A 45 14.36 10.24 2.67
C PHE A 45 15.88 10.13 2.54
N PRO A 46 16.60 9.73 3.61
CA PRO A 46 18.03 9.52 3.53
C PRO A 46 18.35 8.50 2.43
N ILE A 47 19.17 8.94 1.49
CA ILE A 47 19.71 8.09 0.43
C ILE A 47 20.74 7.17 1.08
N LEU A 48 20.49 5.86 1.05
CA LEU A 48 21.43 4.88 1.61
C LEU A 48 22.55 4.58 0.60
N VAL A 49 22.21 4.60 -0.69
CA VAL A 49 23.15 4.38 -1.78
C VAL A 49 23.24 5.62 -2.64
N LYS A 50 24.43 6.21 -2.72
CA LYS A 50 24.68 7.43 -3.51
C LYS A 50 24.11 7.30 -4.92
N GLY A 51 23.16 8.17 -5.27
CA GLY A 51 22.52 8.19 -6.58
C GLY A 51 21.11 7.58 -6.61
N GLU A 52 20.59 7.07 -5.49
CA GLU A 52 19.19 6.69 -5.39
C GLU A 52 18.28 7.90 -5.56
N ARG A 53 17.22 7.69 -6.35
CA ARG A 53 16.17 8.67 -6.61
C ARG A 53 14.82 8.00 -6.56
N VAL A 54 13.79 8.81 -6.31
CA VAL A 54 12.40 8.36 -6.40
C VAL A 54 12.00 8.34 -7.87
N HIS A 55 11.42 7.22 -8.28
CA HIS A 55 10.83 7.03 -9.60
C HIS A 55 9.34 6.75 -9.42
N SER A 56 8.50 7.48 -10.15
CA SER A 56 7.07 7.18 -10.26
C SER A 56 6.82 6.09 -11.30
N ASP A 57 5.68 5.40 -11.17
CA ASP A 57 5.22 4.37 -12.11
C ASP A 57 6.34 3.36 -12.42
N PHE A 58 6.98 2.83 -11.37
CA PHE A 58 8.19 2.04 -11.51
C PHE A 58 7.88 0.60 -11.91
N PRO A 59 8.33 0.10 -13.08
CA PRO A 59 8.00 -1.23 -13.56
C PRO A 59 8.91 -2.30 -12.92
N HIS A 60 8.67 -2.60 -11.64
CA HIS A 60 9.46 -3.57 -10.89
C HIS A 60 9.45 -4.95 -11.57
N GLU A 61 10.60 -5.59 -11.66
CA GLU A 61 10.84 -6.83 -12.41
C GLU A 61 9.98 -7.98 -11.88
N LEU A 62 9.89 -8.13 -10.56
CA LEU A 62 9.04 -9.14 -9.92
C LEU A 62 7.55 -9.02 -10.28
N LEU A 63 7.05 -7.83 -10.65
CA LEU A 63 5.67 -7.67 -11.12
C LEU A 63 5.47 -8.06 -12.60
N ASN A 64 6.57 -8.33 -13.30
CA ASN A 64 6.64 -8.51 -14.75
C ASN A 64 7.44 -9.76 -15.16
N SER A 65 7.62 -10.73 -14.26
CA SER A 65 8.42 -11.95 -14.45
C SER A 65 7.96 -12.83 -15.63
N GLY A 66 6.69 -12.74 -16.03
CA GLY A 66 6.08 -13.50 -17.13
C GLY A 66 6.05 -12.82 -18.50
N ALA A 67 6.91 -11.84 -18.77
CA ALA A 67 7.13 -11.17 -20.06
C ALA A 67 5.88 -11.10 -20.99
N GLN A 68 4.83 -10.43 -20.54
CA GLN A 68 3.66 -10.17 -21.38
C GLN A 68 3.90 -8.94 -22.24
N SER A 69 3.53 -9.02 -23.53
CA SER A 69 3.49 -7.86 -24.43
C SER A 69 2.45 -6.86 -23.92
N GLY A 70 2.78 -5.56 -23.91
CA GLY A 70 1.88 -4.50 -23.47
C GLY A 70 2.46 -3.61 -22.36
N ARG A 71 1.59 -2.84 -21.70
CA ARG A 71 1.98 -1.95 -20.60
C ARG A 71 2.46 -2.79 -19.41
N LYS A 72 3.63 -2.43 -18.88
CA LYS A 72 4.21 -3.08 -17.70
C LYS A 72 3.39 -2.78 -16.46
N ARG A 73 3.37 -3.71 -15.52
CA ARG A 73 2.83 -3.47 -14.18
C ARG A 73 3.83 -2.63 -13.41
N GLU A 74 3.33 -1.56 -12.81
CA GLU A 74 4.14 -0.49 -12.22
C GLU A 74 3.67 -0.25 -10.79
N VAL A 75 4.58 -0.22 -9.81
CA VAL A 75 4.27 0.35 -8.49
C VAL A 75 4.21 1.87 -8.59
N ASP A 76 3.37 2.52 -7.79
CA ASP A 76 3.23 3.98 -7.85
C ASP A 76 4.57 4.69 -7.65
N PHE A 77 5.40 4.23 -6.71
CA PHE A 77 6.74 4.76 -6.49
C PHE A 77 7.75 3.69 -6.10
N ALA A 78 9.01 3.91 -6.50
CA ALA A 78 10.16 3.19 -5.97
C ALA A 78 11.33 4.14 -5.70
N LEU A 79 12.05 3.92 -4.60
CA LEU A 79 13.36 4.53 -4.33
C LEU A 79 14.45 3.54 -4.77
N VAL A 80 15.14 3.86 -5.86
CA VAL A 80 16.13 2.97 -6.52
C VAL A 80 17.31 3.79 -7.07
N LEU A 81 18.46 3.14 -7.30
CA LEU A 81 19.62 3.75 -7.95
C LEU A 81 19.32 4.10 -9.42
N ALA A 82 19.54 5.36 -9.82
CA ALA A 82 19.43 5.79 -11.21
C ALA A 82 20.78 5.63 -11.96
N GLY A 83 20.80 4.84 -13.04
CA GLY A 83 21.94 4.68 -13.95
C GLY A 83 21.52 4.10 -15.30
N LYS A 84 22.36 4.21 -16.35
CA LYS A 84 22.10 3.56 -17.64
C LYS A 84 21.98 2.04 -17.40
N GLY A 85 20.79 1.48 -17.64
CA GLY A 85 20.50 0.08 -17.34
C GLY A 85 19.93 -0.19 -15.95
N LEU A 86 19.15 0.74 -15.38
CA LEU A 86 18.40 0.59 -14.10
C LEU A 86 18.02 -0.87 -13.83
N PRO A 87 18.64 -1.55 -12.84
CA PRO A 87 18.12 -2.84 -12.39
C PRO A 87 16.73 -2.57 -11.85
N LYS A 88 15.71 -3.19 -12.47
CA LYS A 88 14.29 -3.01 -12.10
C LYS A 88 13.95 -3.80 -10.84
N ARG A 89 14.90 -3.94 -9.93
CA ARG A 89 14.89 -4.88 -8.81
C ARG A 89 15.63 -4.26 -7.63
N LYS A 90 15.41 -4.79 -6.43
CA LYS A 90 16.10 -4.37 -5.19
C LYS A 90 15.90 -2.88 -4.90
N ALA A 91 14.66 -2.42 -5.03
CA ALA A 91 14.31 -1.09 -4.54
C ALA A 91 14.57 -1.00 -3.04
N GLN A 92 15.06 0.14 -2.56
CA GLN A 92 15.14 0.37 -1.13
C GLN A 92 13.73 0.47 -0.53
N ILE A 93 12.84 1.16 -1.25
CA ILE A 93 11.44 1.37 -0.87
C ILE A 93 10.56 1.19 -2.11
N ALA A 94 9.47 0.46 -1.97
CA ALA A 94 8.40 0.38 -2.97
C ALA A 94 7.08 0.82 -2.32
N VAL A 95 6.32 1.68 -3.00
CA VAL A 95 5.10 2.27 -2.45
C VAL A 95 3.94 2.14 -3.43
N GLU A 96 2.79 1.69 -2.93
CA GLU A 96 1.48 1.82 -3.58
C GLU A 96 0.63 2.82 -2.80
N THR A 97 -0.17 3.62 -3.49
CA THR A 97 -0.95 4.71 -2.91
C THR A 97 -2.41 4.66 -3.35
N LYS A 98 -3.33 5.02 -2.45
CA LYS A 98 -4.76 5.11 -2.76
C LYS A 98 -5.41 6.34 -2.14
N TRP A 99 -6.25 6.98 -2.95
CA TRP A 99 -7.12 8.06 -2.52
C TRP A 99 -8.51 7.53 -2.14
N ALA A 100 -8.89 7.69 -0.87
CA ALA A 100 -10.18 7.29 -0.35
C ALA A 100 -11.32 8.09 -1.01
N GLY A 101 -12.39 7.39 -1.39
CA GLY A 101 -13.51 7.97 -2.15
C GLY A 101 -13.32 7.96 -3.67
N SER A 102 -12.17 7.51 -4.19
CA SER A 102 -12.00 7.28 -5.63
C SER A 102 -12.62 5.95 -6.09
N SER A 103 -13.05 5.87 -7.36
CA SER A 103 -13.52 4.63 -8.00
C SER A 103 -12.43 3.54 -8.10
N HIS A 104 -11.17 3.92 -7.91
CA HIS A 104 -10.02 3.03 -7.90
C HIS A 104 -9.60 2.58 -6.49
N CYS A 105 -10.29 3.04 -5.44
CA CYS A 105 -10.05 2.70 -4.04
C CYS A 105 -11.15 1.79 -3.48
N THR A 106 -11.28 0.59 -4.08
CA THR A 106 -12.18 -0.46 -3.59
C THR A 106 -11.43 -1.49 -2.73
N PRO A 107 -12.10 -2.21 -1.82
CA PRO A 107 -11.49 -3.28 -1.03
C PRO A 107 -10.65 -4.27 -1.84
N SER A 108 -11.19 -4.75 -2.97
CA SER A 108 -10.51 -5.69 -3.86
C SER A 108 -9.26 -5.09 -4.51
N LYS A 109 -9.33 -3.83 -4.98
CA LYS A 109 -8.17 -3.14 -5.56
C LYS A 109 -7.07 -2.92 -4.52
N MET A 110 -7.43 -2.48 -3.30
CA MET A 110 -6.46 -2.35 -2.22
C MET A 110 -5.80 -3.68 -1.86
N PHE A 111 -6.58 -4.77 -1.80
CA PHE A 111 -6.02 -6.09 -1.55
C PHE A 111 -5.08 -6.55 -2.68
N GLN A 112 -5.41 -6.26 -3.94
CA GLN A 112 -4.53 -6.50 -5.07
C GLN A 112 -3.19 -5.75 -4.93
N ASP A 113 -3.22 -4.50 -4.47
CA ASP A 113 -1.99 -3.71 -4.24
C ASP A 113 -1.14 -4.31 -3.11
N PHE A 114 -1.78 -4.80 -2.03
CA PHE A 114 -1.06 -5.56 -0.99
C PHE A 114 -0.43 -6.85 -1.51
N LEU A 115 -1.11 -7.60 -2.39
CA LEU A 115 -0.53 -8.80 -3.01
C LEU A 115 0.65 -8.46 -3.92
N ARG A 116 0.58 -7.34 -4.66
CA ARG A 116 1.70 -6.85 -5.48
C ARG A 116 2.91 -6.47 -4.63
N LEU A 117 2.69 -5.76 -3.52
CA LEU A 117 3.74 -5.44 -2.55
C LEU A 117 4.30 -6.71 -1.88
N ALA A 118 3.46 -7.70 -1.59
CA ALA A 118 3.90 -8.98 -1.04
C ALA A 118 4.77 -9.77 -2.03
N GLU A 119 4.48 -9.73 -3.32
CA GLU A 119 5.33 -10.33 -4.36
C GLU A 119 6.73 -9.70 -4.36
N ILE A 120 6.81 -8.37 -4.30
CA ILE A 120 8.08 -7.66 -4.22
C ILE A 120 8.82 -8.02 -2.93
N LYS A 121 8.13 -7.99 -1.77
CA LYS A 121 8.73 -8.31 -0.48
C LYS A 121 9.25 -9.75 -0.42
N ARG A 122 8.56 -10.71 -1.04
CA ARG A 122 8.97 -12.11 -1.08
C ARG A 122 10.21 -12.30 -1.96
N GLY A 123 10.24 -11.68 -3.15
CA GLY A 123 11.36 -11.83 -4.09
C GLY A 123 12.59 -10.97 -3.77
N ASP A 124 12.40 -9.85 -3.07
CA ASP A 124 13.45 -8.94 -2.59
C ASP A 124 13.20 -8.58 -1.10
N PRO A 125 13.58 -9.45 -0.14
CA PRO A 125 13.26 -9.32 1.30
C PRO A 125 13.73 -8.03 1.97
N ASP A 126 14.77 -7.38 1.44
CA ASP A 126 15.30 -6.13 1.99
C ASP A 126 14.49 -4.89 1.56
N THR A 127 13.62 -5.03 0.55
CA THR A 127 12.77 -3.93 0.09
C THR A 127 11.74 -3.57 1.16
N VAL A 128 11.65 -2.28 1.50
CA VAL A 128 10.58 -1.77 2.38
C VAL A 128 9.33 -1.52 1.52
N CYS A 129 8.34 -2.40 1.65
CA CYS A 129 7.11 -2.36 0.84
C CYS A 129 5.98 -1.70 1.61
N ILE A 130 5.45 -0.58 1.11
CA ILE A 130 4.51 0.29 1.83
C ILE A 130 3.24 0.52 1.02
N PHE A 131 2.09 0.40 1.68
CA PHE A 131 0.81 0.86 1.15
C PHE A 131 0.38 2.13 1.90
N VAL A 132 -0.03 3.16 1.18
CA VAL A 132 -0.53 4.42 1.75
C VAL A 132 -1.98 4.63 1.33
N LEU A 133 -2.87 4.84 2.31
CA LEU A 133 -4.24 5.29 2.09
C LEU A 133 -4.38 6.70 2.65
N ALA A 134 -4.91 7.62 1.85
CA ALA A 134 -5.20 8.97 2.30
C ALA A 134 -6.51 9.49 1.70
N GLY A 135 -7.12 10.46 2.36
CA GLY A 135 -8.35 11.10 1.87
C GLY A 135 -9.15 11.75 2.97
N ALA A 136 -10.41 12.09 2.67
CA ALA A 136 -11.32 12.64 3.66
C ALA A 136 -11.50 11.64 4.82
N HIS A 137 -11.49 12.14 6.06
CA HIS A 137 -11.58 11.32 7.28
C HIS A 137 -12.75 10.34 7.23
N ARG A 138 -13.94 10.79 6.79
CA ARG A 138 -15.14 9.94 6.70
C ARG A 138 -14.93 8.76 5.76
N GLU A 139 -14.32 8.98 4.61
CA GLU A 139 -14.05 7.93 3.62
C GLU A 139 -12.96 6.97 4.08
N VAL A 140 -11.89 7.49 4.69
CA VAL A 140 -10.82 6.66 5.26
C VAL A 140 -11.38 5.78 6.39
N SER A 141 -12.12 6.36 7.33
CA SER A 141 -12.75 5.63 8.44
C SER A 141 -13.71 4.55 7.95
N LYS A 142 -14.52 4.85 6.92
CA LYS A 142 -15.41 3.88 6.28
C LYS A 142 -14.63 2.69 5.72
N LEU A 143 -13.55 2.93 4.99
CA LEU A 143 -12.72 1.85 4.43
C LEU A 143 -12.05 1.02 5.54
N LEU A 144 -11.49 1.66 6.57
CA LEU A 144 -10.81 0.97 7.67
C LEU A 144 -11.75 0.08 8.50
N SER A 145 -13.04 0.40 8.53
CA SER A 145 -14.06 -0.40 9.23
C SER A 145 -14.43 -1.70 8.52
N GLY A 146 -14.00 -1.89 7.27
CA GLY A 146 -14.31 -3.06 6.46
C GLY A 146 -13.06 -3.74 5.87
N MET A 147 -13.30 -4.68 4.96
CA MET A 147 -12.23 -5.35 4.23
C MET A 147 -11.43 -4.37 3.36
N PRO A 148 -10.14 -4.63 3.12
CA PRO A 148 -9.34 -5.76 3.62
C PRO A 148 -8.80 -5.57 5.04
N PHE A 149 -9.11 -4.46 5.72
CA PHE A 149 -8.51 -4.11 7.01
C PHE A 149 -9.17 -4.82 8.19
N THR A 150 -10.50 -4.93 8.16
CA THR A 150 -11.28 -5.54 9.24
C THR A 150 -12.28 -6.53 8.66
N ALA A 151 -12.25 -7.76 9.19
CA ALA A 151 -13.28 -8.76 8.92
C ALA A 151 -14.32 -8.78 10.05
N SER A 152 -15.58 -9.07 9.71
CA SER A 152 -16.64 -9.28 10.69
C SER A 152 -16.45 -10.59 11.47
N GLY A 153 -16.70 -10.57 12.78
CA GLY A 153 -16.62 -11.75 13.65
C GLY A 153 -15.84 -11.53 14.95
N LYS A 154 -15.69 -12.58 15.76
CA LYS A 154 -14.96 -12.53 17.04
C LYS A 154 -13.43 -12.37 16.87
N LEU A 155 -12.90 -12.77 15.72
CA LEU A 155 -11.47 -12.69 15.40
C LEU A 155 -11.30 -11.86 14.13
N ASN A 156 -10.51 -10.78 14.20
CA ASN A 156 -10.16 -10.01 13.01
C ASN A 156 -9.17 -10.82 12.16
N THR A 157 -9.62 -11.23 10.97
CA THR A 157 -8.81 -11.93 9.96
C THR A 157 -8.27 -11.00 8.87
N GLY A 158 -8.46 -9.69 8.98
CA GLY A 158 -7.97 -8.67 8.04
C GLY A 158 -6.55 -8.16 8.34
N ILE A 159 -6.12 -7.17 7.55
CA ILE A 159 -4.80 -6.52 7.61
C ILE A 159 -4.62 -5.68 8.89
N GLY A 160 -5.70 -5.21 9.50
CA GLY A 160 -5.73 -4.37 10.69
C GLY A 160 -5.26 -2.94 10.47
N SER A 161 -5.46 -2.09 11.49
CA SER A 161 -5.16 -0.64 11.46
C SER A 161 -4.66 -0.09 12.82
N SER A 162 -4.38 -0.98 13.79
CA SER A 162 -4.17 -0.63 15.21
C SER A 162 -2.71 -0.54 15.67
N GLY A 163 -1.77 -0.42 14.74
CA GLY A 163 -0.33 -0.32 15.05
C GLY A 163 0.39 -1.65 15.22
N LYS A 164 -0.37 -2.72 15.51
CA LYS A 164 0.15 -4.08 15.75
C LYS A 164 0.37 -4.81 14.44
N GLU A 165 1.36 -5.71 14.43
CA GLU A 165 1.51 -6.68 13.35
C GLU A 165 0.26 -7.58 13.27
N LYS A 166 -0.21 -7.79 12.05
CA LYS A 166 -1.38 -8.60 11.74
C LYS A 166 -1.10 -9.48 10.55
N ARG A 167 -1.34 -10.78 10.72
CA ARG A 167 -1.26 -11.76 9.65
C ARG A 167 -2.61 -11.88 8.97
N LEU A 168 -2.66 -11.56 7.68
CA LEU A 168 -3.78 -11.89 6.82
C LEU A 168 -3.53 -13.26 6.20
N LYS A 169 -4.44 -14.21 6.46
CA LYS A 169 -4.54 -15.48 5.75
C LYS A 169 -5.90 -15.50 5.02
N PRO A 170 -5.94 -15.45 3.69
CA PRO A 170 -7.18 -15.62 2.94
C PRO A 170 -7.83 -16.97 3.27
N ILE A 171 -9.16 -16.99 3.45
CA ILE A 171 -9.93 -18.19 3.84
C ILE A 171 -11.04 -18.36 2.81
N PRO A 172 -10.97 -19.36 1.92
CA PRO A 172 -11.91 -19.51 0.81
C PRO A 172 -13.32 -19.89 1.28
N THR A 173 -13.48 -20.45 2.49
CA THR A 173 -14.80 -20.78 3.04
C THR A 173 -15.50 -19.58 3.69
N ASN A 174 -14.79 -18.46 3.91
CA ASN A 174 -15.36 -17.24 4.45
C ASN A 174 -15.94 -16.38 3.32
N LEU A 175 -17.25 -16.14 3.35
CA LEU A 175 -17.96 -15.39 2.31
C LEU A 175 -17.44 -13.95 2.13
N VAL A 176 -17.10 -13.27 3.22
CA VAL A 176 -16.54 -11.90 3.19
C VAL A 176 -15.17 -11.90 2.51
N HIS A 177 -14.35 -12.92 2.79
CA HIS A 177 -13.07 -13.08 2.11
C HIS A 177 -13.27 -13.40 0.63
N ARG A 178 -14.17 -14.32 0.26
CA ARG A 178 -14.46 -14.62 -1.17
C ARG A 178 -14.85 -13.38 -1.94
N ASN A 179 -15.80 -12.61 -1.42
CA ASN A 179 -16.30 -11.41 -2.09
C ASN A 179 -15.21 -10.36 -2.32
N CYS A 180 -14.26 -10.23 -1.38
CA CYS A 180 -13.19 -9.24 -1.48
C CYS A 180 -12.00 -9.74 -2.30
N PHE A 181 -11.61 -11.01 -2.14
CA PHE A 181 -10.30 -11.52 -2.53
C PHE A 181 -10.29 -12.39 -3.78
N SER A 182 -11.42 -13.00 -4.17
CA SER A 182 -11.45 -13.93 -5.31
C SER A 182 -11.00 -13.27 -6.62
N GLU A 183 -11.49 -12.06 -6.92
CA GLU A 183 -11.11 -11.36 -8.15
C GLU A 183 -9.60 -11.01 -8.17
N PRO A 184 -9.02 -10.34 -7.14
CA PRO A 184 -7.57 -10.09 -7.09
C PRO A 184 -6.71 -11.35 -7.21
N ILE A 185 -7.09 -12.43 -6.52
CA ILE A 185 -6.36 -13.71 -6.55
C ILE A 185 -6.36 -14.28 -7.96
N LYS A 186 -7.52 -14.33 -8.63
CA LYS A 186 -7.66 -14.83 -10.00
C LYS A 186 -6.91 -13.97 -11.01
N ASN A 187 -7.05 -12.65 -10.90
CA ASN A 187 -6.44 -11.72 -11.85
C ASN A 187 -4.92 -11.80 -11.79
N LEU A 188 -4.34 -11.85 -10.59
CA LEU A 188 -2.89 -11.95 -10.42
C LEU A 188 -2.36 -13.35 -10.77
N SER A 189 -3.07 -14.43 -10.40
CA SER A 189 -2.64 -15.79 -10.75
C SER A 189 -2.69 -16.05 -12.26
N ALA A 190 -3.70 -15.53 -12.96
CA ALA A 190 -3.83 -15.62 -14.42
C ALA A 190 -2.67 -14.96 -15.18
N VAL A 191 -1.96 -14.03 -14.54
CA VAL A 191 -0.80 -13.35 -15.12
C VAL A 191 0.53 -13.84 -14.54
N GLY A 192 0.51 -14.99 -13.87
CA GLY A 192 1.70 -15.70 -13.41
C GLY A 192 2.20 -15.36 -12.01
N PHE A 193 1.45 -14.57 -11.22
CA PHE A 193 1.85 -14.29 -9.85
C PHE A 193 1.67 -15.54 -8.98
N THR A 194 2.65 -15.78 -8.12
CA THR A 194 2.55 -16.81 -7.10
C THR A 194 1.94 -16.22 -5.84
N ILE A 195 0.65 -16.46 -5.62
CA ILE A 195 -0.08 -15.85 -4.50
C ILE A 195 0.36 -16.47 -3.17
N PRO A 196 0.82 -15.67 -2.19
CA PRO A 196 1.22 -16.18 -0.89
C PRO A 196 0.03 -16.69 -0.08
N GLU A 197 0.24 -17.77 0.69
CA GLU A 197 -0.78 -18.28 1.61
C GLU A 197 -1.15 -17.26 2.71
N SER A 198 -0.17 -16.46 3.15
CA SER A 198 -0.39 -15.36 4.09
C SER A 198 0.72 -14.32 4.02
N PHE A 199 0.44 -13.13 4.54
CA PHE A 199 1.44 -12.10 4.77
C PHE A 199 1.11 -11.31 6.05
N VAL A 200 2.12 -10.65 6.61
CA VAL A 200 2.04 -9.84 7.83
C VAL A 200 2.21 -8.38 7.46
N CYS A 201 1.28 -7.55 7.92
CA CYS A 201 1.37 -6.10 7.81
C CYS A 201 1.41 -5.44 9.17
N GLN A 202 2.05 -4.27 9.22
CA GLN A 202 1.99 -3.36 10.35
C GLN A 202 1.53 -1.99 9.89
N SER A 203 0.43 -1.48 10.46
CA SER A 203 -0.01 -0.10 10.23
C SER A 203 0.76 0.88 11.11
N TYR A 204 0.95 2.13 10.67
CA TYR A 204 1.65 3.16 11.44
C TYR A 204 0.75 4.34 11.88
N GLY A 205 -0.53 4.04 12.09
CA GLY A 205 -1.53 4.97 12.63
C GLY A 205 -2.05 5.99 11.61
N LEU A 206 -3.19 6.58 11.95
CA LEU A 206 -3.80 7.69 11.23
C LEU A 206 -3.15 9.00 11.62
N HIS A 207 -2.84 9.83 10.62
CA HIS A 207 -2.25 11.15 10.83
C HIS A 207 -2.89 12.21 9.92
N PRO A 208 -3.12 13.44 10.42
CA PRO A 208 -3.05 13.79 11.83
C PRO A 208 -4.17 13.07 12.61
N LEU A 209 -3.96 12.83 13.90
CA LEU A 209 -5.00 12.24 14.75
C LEU A 209 -6.19 13.19 14.87
N GLN A 210 -7.40 12.64 14.90
CA GLN A 210 -8.59 13.44 15.20
C GLN A 210 -8.44 14.09 16.58
N THR A 211 -8.76 15.38 16.65
CA THR A 211 -8.97 16.05 17.94
C THR A 211 -10.34 15.66 18.49
N ALA A 212 -10.56 15.86 19.80
CA ALA A 212 -11.87 15.62 20.41
C ALA A 212 -13.00 16.43 19.76
N GLY A 213 -12.69 17.57 19.14
CA GLY A 213 -13.63 18.43 18.42
C GLY A 213 -13.87 18.03 16.96
N GLY A 214 -13.19 17.02 16.43
CA GLY A 214 -13.38 16.57 15.05
C GLY A 214 -12.83 17.53 13.99
N THR A 215 -11.73 18.22 14.27
CA THR A 215 -11.22 19.34 13.46
C THR A 215 -10.36 18.94 12.26
N VAL A 216 -10.17 17.64 12.03
CA VAL A 216 -9.31 17.13 10.95
C VAL A 216 -10.19 16.56 9.82
N ASP A 217 -10.21 17.22 8.68
CA ASP A 217 -11.02 16.75 7.55
C ASP A 217 -10.34 15.69 6.68
N PHE A 218 -9.01 15.63 6.71
CA PHE A 218 -8.20 14.74 5.86
C PHE A 218 -7.14 14.03 6.67
N GLN A 219 -6.94 12.74 6.35
CA GLN A 219 -5.98 11.90 7.05
C GLN A 219 -5.25 10.97 6.09
N ALA A 220 -4.10 10.48 6.54
CA ALA A 220 -3.33 9.44 5.89
C ALA A 220 -2.94 8.35 6.89
N ILE A 221 -2.85 7.12 6.41
CA ILE A 221 -2.34 5.96 7.14
C ILE A 221 -1.50 5.13 6.19
N ALA A 222 -0.44 4.52 6.71
CA ALA A 222 0.45 3.68 5.96
C ALA A 222 0.63 2.32 6.63
N TRP A 223 0.85 1.30 5.81
CA TRP A 223 1.19 -0.06 6.22
C TRP A 223 2.50 -0.47 5.61
N GLU A 224 3.32 -1.21 6.35
CA GLU A 224 4.44 -1.96 5.79
C GLU A 224 4.09 -3.44 5.70
N VAL A 225 4.44 -4.10 4.59
CA VAL A 225 4.46 -5.56 4.50
C VAL A 225 5.75 -6.07 5.15
N LYS A 226 5.63 -6.68 6.34
CA LYS A 226 6.76 -7.13 7.16
C LYS A 226 7.30 -8.48 6.70
N TYR A 227 6.40 -9.45 6.54
CA TYR A 227 6.73 -10.84 6.24
C TYR A 227 5.73 -11.41 5.26
N VAL A 228 6.18 -12.28 4.37
CA VAL A 228 5.34 -13.02 3.43
C VAL A 228 5.63 -14.50 3.63
N SER A 229 4.61 -15.35 3.65
CA SER A 229 4.79 -16.80 3.73
C SER A 229 5.65 -17.29 2.58
N ASP A 230 6.39 -18.39 2.72
CA ASP A 230 7.00 -19.09 1.57
C ASP A 230 5.99 -20.05 0.91
N ALA A 231 4.96 -20.46 1.65
CA ALA A 231 3.91 -21.31 1.13
C ALA A 231 2.96 -20.54 0.20
N ASN A 232 2.43 -21.25 -0.79
CA ASN A 232 1.54 -20.69 -1.79
C ASN A 232 0.09 -21.01 -1.48
N LEU A 233 -0.79 -20.04 -1.74
CA LEU A 233 -2.22 -20.24 -1.66
C LEU A 233 -2.66 -21.20 -2.76
N ASN A 234 -3.50 -22.19 -2.42
CA ASN A 234 -4.17 -22.98 -3.45
C ASN A 234 -5.19 -22.08 -4.17
N VAL A 235 -4.86 -21.59 -5.37
CA VAL A 235 -5.73 -20.67 -6.12
C VAL A 235 -6.96 -21.34 -6.71
N THR A 236 -7.01 -22.67 -6.80
CA THR A 236 -8.12 -23.40 -7.44
C THR A 236 -9.42 -23.39 -6.63
N VAL A 237 -9.36 -23.06 -5.33
CA VAL A 237 -10.52 -23.02 -4.44
C VAL A 237 -11.14 -21.62 -4.27
N TRP A 238 -10.63 -20.64 -5.04
CA TRP A 238 -11.04 -19.22 -5.03
C TRP A 238 -11.81 -18.84 -6.28
#